data_AF-A0A6J4S400-F1
#
_entry.id   AF-A0A6J4S400-F1
#
_cell.length_a   1.000
_cell.length_b   1.000
_cell.length_c   1.000
_cell.angle_alpha   90.00
_cell.angle_beta   90.00
_cell.angle_gamma   90.00
#
_symmetry.space_group_name_H-M   'P 1'
#
loop_
_entity.id
_entity.type
_entity.pdbx_description
1 polymer ?
#
loop_
_entity_poly.entity_id
_entity_poly.type
_entity_poly.pdbx_seq_one_letter_code
_entity_poly.pdbx_strand_id
1 'polypeptide(L)'
;MATLDTLPPQRRAIIELLLRQGQGYDGVASMLDIPEARVRELAREALASLAPGSARRVDDEWRDQVADYVLGQQTGPESRATRGHLKRSEPARTWVSSLIDSLDPLYGDGDRPEIPSADGGGAATESRRRRGSESKPESRRRGGAGAAGAAA
;
A
#
# COMPACT_ATOMS: atom_id res chain seq x y z
N MET A 1 -10.56 -17.15 9.74
CA MET A 1 -9.39 -16.24 9.78
C MET A 1 -8.43 -16.79 10.83
N ALA A 2 -7.13 -16.83 10.56
CA ALA A 2 -6.18 -17.17 11.61
C ALA A 2 -5.92 -15.90 12.43
N THR A 3 -6.27 -15.96 13.70
CA THR A 3 -6.00 -14.91 14.68
C THR A 3 -4.63 -15.17 15.31
N LEU A 4 -4.00 -14.13 15.86
CA LEU A 4 -2.74 -14.23 16.61
C LEU A 4 -2.72 -15.35 17.67
N ASP A 5 -3.88 -15.68 18.22
CA ASP A 5 -4.04 -16.76 19.21
C ASP A 5 -3.75 -18.17 18.67
N THR A 6 -3.84 -18.36 17.35
CA THR A 6 -3.54 -19.63 16.68
C THR A 6 -2.04 -19.86 16.46
N LEU A 7 -1.21 -18.84 16.67
CA LEU A 7 0.24 -18.94 16.53
C LEU A 7 0.86 -19.65 17.75
N PRO A 8 1.98 -20.37 17.55
CA PRO A 8 2.80 -20.84 18.65
C PRO A 8 3.14 -19.69 19.62
N PRO A 9 3.14 -19.93 20.94
CA PRO A 9 3.29 -18.88 21.95
C PRO A 9 4.57 -18.06 21.77
N GLN A 10 5.68 -18.71 21.39
CA GLN A 10 6.94 -18.04 21.10
C GLN A 10 6.83 -17.07 19.92
N ARG A 11 6.15 -17.46 18.83
CA ARG A 11 5.96 -16.61 17.65
C ARG A 11 5.04 -15.43 17.96
N ARG A 12 3.99 -15.66 18.75
CA ARG A 12 3.09 -14.60 19.22
C ARG A 12 3.87 -13.56 20.04
N ALA A 13 4.70 -14.01 20.98
CA ALA A 13 5.52 -13.12 21.81
C ALA A 13 6.47 -12.25 20.97
N ILE A 14 7.10 -12.80 19.94
CA ILE A 14 7.97 -12.02 19.04
C ILE A 14 7.19 -10.90 18.34
N ILE A 15 6.02 -11.20 17.77
CA ILE A 15 5.19 -10.20 17.08
C ILE A 15 4.68 -9.13 18.06
N GLU A 16 4.27 -9.54 19.26
CA GLU A 16 3.87 -8.62 20.32
C GLU A 16 5.02 -7.68 20.72
N LEU A 17 6.25 -8.17 20.86
CA LEU A 17 7.41 -7.34 21.20
C LEU A 17 7.76 -6.35 20.07
N LEU A 18 7.72 -6.80 18.82
CA LEU A 18 8.03 -5.94 17.67
C LEU A 18 7.01 -4.80 17.53
N LEU A 19 5.71 -5.10 17.61
CA LEU A 19 4.64 -4.12 17.35
C LEU A 19 4.25 -3.32 18.59
N ARG A 20 4.09 -3.97 19.75
CA ARG A 20 3.61 -3.28 20.97
C ARG A 20 4.70 -2.48 21.65
N GLN A 21 5.96 -2.93 21.56
CA GLN A 21 7.10 -2.27 22.17
C GLN A 21 7.96 -1.50 21.14
N GLY A 22 7.61 -1.56 19.85
CA GLY A 22 8.34 -0.88 18.78
C GLY A 22 9.80 -1.31 18.68
N GLN A 23 10.13 -2.54 19.10
CA GLN A 23 11.51 -3.03 19.10
C GLN A 23 11.92 -3.44 17.67
N GLY A 24 13.18 -3.17 17.33
CA GLY A 24 13.81 -3.75 16.16
C GLY A 24 14.19 -5.21 16.38
N TYR A 25 14.51 -5.94 15.31
CA TYR A 25 14.97 -7.32 15.40
C TYR A 25 16.17 -7.51 16.36
N ASP A 26 17.12 -6.57 16.37
CA ASP A 26 18.28 -6.57 17.27
C ASP A 26 17.89 -6.51 18.77
N GLY A 27 16.90 -5.69 19.11
CA GLY A 27 16.41 -5.56 20.49
C GLY A 27 15.74 -6.85 20.97
N VAL A 28 14.93 -7.47 20.11
CA VAL A 28 14.26 -8.75 20.41
C VAL A 28 15.29 -9.89 20.47
N ALA A 29 16.26 -9.91 19.57
CA ALA A 29 17.37 -10.89 19.56
C ALA A 29 18.14 -10.87 20.88
N SER A 30 18.47 -9.67 21.36
CA SER A 30 19.16 -9.46 22.63
C SER A 30 18.34 -9.91 23.84
N MET A 31 17.01 -9.72 23.82
CA MET A 31 16.13 -10.14 24.92
C MET A 31 15.91 -11.65 24.98
N LEU A 32 15.81 -12.30 23.83
CA LEU A 32 15.53 -13.73 23.71
C LEU A 32 16.80 -14.59 23.68
N ASP A 33 17.99 -13.98 23.67
CA ASP A 33 19.29 -14.65 23.54
C ASP A 33 19.36 -15.56 22.30
N ILE A 34 18.81 -15.09 21.18
CA ILE A 34 18.82 -15.78 19.88
C ILE A 34 19.34 -14.86 18.79
N PRO A 35 19.94 -15.39 17.71
CA PRO A 35 20.46 -14.55 16.64
C PRO A 35 19.35 -13.76 15.93
N GLU A 36 19.66 -12.52 15.55
CA GLU A 36 18.74 -11.61 14.84
C GLU A 36 18.14 -12.26 13.58
N ALA A 37 18.98 -12.95 12.80
CA ALA A 37 18.52 -13.69 11.62
C ALA A 37 17.42 -14.69 11.96
N ARG A 38 17.49 -15.34 13.14
CA ARG A 38 16.47 -16.29 13.60
C ARG A 38 15.19 -15.60 14.04
N VAL A 39 15.29 -14.44 14.69
CA VAL A 39 14.11 -13.62 15.01
C VAL A 39 13.38 -13.23 13.72
N ARG A 40 14.14 -12.78 12.71
CA ARG A 40 13.60 -12.39 11.41
C ARG A 40 12.89 -13.56 10.70
N GLU A 41 13.50 -14.73 10.68
CA GLU A 41 12.86 -15.95 10.14
C GLU A 41 11.55 -16.27 10.87
N LEU A 42 11.57 -16.29 12.21
CA LEU A 42 10.40 -16.62 13.03
C LEU A 42 9.26 -15.62 12.82
N ALA A 43 9.59 -14.33 12.67
CA ALA A 43 8.61 -13.28 12.41
C ALA A 43 7.96 -13.45 11.01
N ARG A 44 8.78 -13.72 9.98
CA ARG A 44 8.30 -13.98 8.61
C ARG A 44 7.42 -15.24 8.54
N GLU A 45 7.85 -16.32 9.19
CA GLU A 45 7.06 -17.57 9.29
C GLU A 45 5.72 -17.34 10.02
N ALA A 46 5.71 -16.52 11.07
CA ALA A 46 4.50 -16.18 11.80
C ALA A 46 3.50 -15.44 10.90
N LEU A 47 3.96 -14.42 10.15
CA LEU A 47 3.12 -13.66 9.22
C LEU A 47 2.59 -14.53 8.07
N ALA A 48 3.41 -15.41 7.51
CA ALA A 48 2.97 -16.36 6.49
C ALA A 48 1.88 -17.32 7.02
N SER A 49 1.98 -17.70 8.29
CA SER A 49 1.02 -18.59 8.97
C SER A 49 -0.31 -17.90 9.33
N LEU A 50 -0.32 -16.57 9.50
CA LEU A 50 -1.54 -15.79 9.78
C LEU A 50 -2.46 -15.66 8.57
N ALA A 51 -1.90 -15.58 7.37
CA ALA A 51 -2.70 -15.42 6.15
C ALA A 51 -2.24 -16.36 5.02
N PRO A 52 -2.28 -17.69 5.23
CA PRO A 52 -1.70 -18.67 4.30
C PRO A 52 -2.37 -18.64 2.92
N GLY A 53 -3.67 -18.36 2.86
CA GLY A 53 -4.42 -18.28 1.59
C GLY A 53 -4.02 -17.10 0.71
N SER A 54 -3.63 -15.98 1.30
CA SER A 54 -3.15 -14.79 0.57
C SER A 54 -1.64 -14.85 0.35
N ALA A 55 -0.87 -15.34 1.33
CA ALA A 55 0.57 -15.56 1.24
C ALA A 55 0.94 -16.44 0.04
N ARG A 56 0.18 -17.52 -0.20
CA ARG A 56 0.42 -18.44 -1.33
C ARG A 56 0.31 -17.80 -2.72
N ARG A 57 -0.31 -16.62 -2.82
CA ARG A 57 -0.44 -15.86 -4.08
C ARG A 57 0.69 -14.84 -4.29
N VAL A 58 1.59 -14.69 -3.32
CA VAL A 58 2.75 -13.79 -3.37
C VAL A 58 4.01 -14.64 -3.49
N ASP A 59 4.96 -14.20 -4.31
CA ASP A 59 6.28 -14.85 -4.44
C ASP A 59 7.03 -14.84 -3.11
N ASP A 60 7.82 -15.88 -2.82
CA ASP A 60 8.57 -16.02 -1.56
C ASP A 60 9.49 -14.82 -1.26
N GLU A 61 10.22 -14.33 -2.26
CA GLU A 61 11.11 -13.18 -2.11
C GLU A 61 10.35 -11.90 -1.72
N TRP A 62 9.17 -11.70 -2.30
CA TRP A 62 8.29 -10.58 -1.96
C TRP A 62 7.59 -10.77 -0.63
N ARG A 63 7.33 -12.02 -0.21
CA ARG A 63 6.75 -12.28 1.11
C ARG A 63 7.66 -11.79 2.22
N ASP A 64 8.94 -12.07 2.11
CA ASP A 64 9.95 -11.64 3.07
C ASP A 64 10.02 -10.12 3.18
N GLN A 65 10.10 -9.42 2.04
CA GLN A 65 10.11 -7.95 2.04
C GLN A 65 8.83 -7.37 2.62
N VAL A 66 7.67 -7.84 2.18
CA VAL A 66 6.38 -7.31 2.65
C VAL A 66 6.17 -7.60 4.13
N ALA A 67 6.66 -8.73 4.65
CA ALA A 67 6.65 -9.02 6.09
C ALA A 67 7.47 -7.99 6.89
N ASP A 68 8.69 -7.70 6.45
CA ASP A 68 9.54 -6.68 7.10
C ASP A 68 8.93 -5.26 7.01
N TYR A 69 8.22 -4.95 5.92
CA TYR A 69 7.50 -3.69 5.76
C TYR A 69 6.33 -3.56 6.75
N VAL A 70 5.56 -4.64 6.94
CA VAL A 70 4.41 -4.65 7.87
C VAL A 70 4.88 -4.52 9.32
N LEU A 71 6.04 -5.07 9.67
CA LEU A 71 6.63 -4.97 11.01
C LEU A 71 7.39 -3.66 11.26
N GLY A 72 7.35 -2.71 10.32
CA GLY A 72 8.06 -1.43 10.44
C GLY A 72 9.59 -1.55 10.43
N GLN A 73 10.14 -2.70 10.04
CA GLN A 73 11.59 -2.97 10.09
C GLN A 73 12.33 -2.42 8.87
N GLN A 74 11.62 -2.00 7.82
CA GLN A 74 12.21 -1.36 6.66
C GLN A 74 12.29 0.16 6.78
N THR A 75 13.44 0.73 6.40
CA THR A 75 13.63 2.18 6.31
C THR A 75 14.15 2.60 4.93
N GLY A 76 13.90 3.87 4.56
CA GLY A 76 14.50 4.48 3.38
C GLY A 76 14.17 3.80 2.03
N PRO A 77 15.19 3.31 1.28
CA PRO A 77 15.03 2.82 -0.09
C PRO A 77 14.24 1.50 -0.18
N GLU A 78 14.37 0.60 0.80
CA GLU A 78 13.68 -0.70 0.81
C GLU A 78 12.16 -0.48 0.92
N SER A 79 11.74 0.35 1.88
CA SER A 79 10.33 0.70 2.08
C SER A 79 9.70 1.28 0.82
N ARG A 80 10.46 2.08 0.04
CA ARG A 80 9.99 2.63 -1.25
C ARG A 80 9.86 1.53 -2.31
N ALA A 81 10.79 0.58 -2.38
CA ALA A 81 10.72 -0.54 -3.31
C ALA A 81 9.51 -1.44 -3.02
N THR A 82 9.29 -1.80 -1.75
CA THR A 82 8.13 -2.60 -1.33
C THR A 82 6.82 -1.87 -1.61
N ARG A 83 6.71 -0.56 -1.30
CA ARG A 83 5.53 0.25 -1.69
C ARG A 83 5.30 0.26 -3.20
N GLY A 84 6.37 0.35 -4.00
CA GLY A 84 6.29 0.28 -5.46
C GLY A 84 5.82 -1.07 -5.98
N HIS A 85 6.12 -2.17 -5.29
CA HIS A 85 5.57 -3.48 -5.60
C HIS A 85 4.10 -3.60 -5.21
N LEU A 86 3.73 -3.17 -3.99
CA LEU A 86 2.34 -3.20 -3.52
C LEU A 86 1.40 -2.45 -4.48
N LYS A 87 1.83 -1.31 -5.01
CA LYS A 87 1.10 -0.56 -6.03
C LYS A 87 0.77 -1.36 -7.30
N ARG A 88 1.63 -2.30 -7.69
CA ARG A 88 1.53 -3.10 -8.92
C ARG A 88 0.98 -4.50 -8.69
N SER A 89 0.91 -4.96 -7.45
CA SER A 89 0.53 -6.32 -7.08
C SER A 89 -0.72 -6.32 -6.19
N GLU A 90 -1.85 -6.68 -6.78
CA GLU A 90 -3.09 -6.95 -6.04
C GLU A 90 -2.98 -8.09 -5.00
N PRO A 91 -2.34 -9.24 -5.28
CA PRO A 91 -2.21 -10.29 -4.28
C PRO A 91 -1.38 -9.84 -3.07
N ALA A 92 -0.33 -9.04 -3.30
CA ALA A 92 0.47 -8.48 -2.22
C ALA A 92 -0.34 -7.50 -1.36
N ARG A 93 -1.14 -6.61 -1.97
CA ARG A 93 -2.04 -5.71 -1.22
C ARG A 93 -3.08 -6.48 -0.39
N THR A 94 -3.69 -7.51 -0.97
CA THR A 94 -4.67 -8.35 -0.28
C THR A 94 -4.04 -9.05 0.92
N TRP A 95 -2.80 -9.53 0.77
CA TRP A 95 -2.07 -10.14 1.86
C TRP A 95 -1.77 -9.13 2.96
N VAL A 96 -1.24 -7.95 2.64
CA VAL A 96 -1.00 -6.88 3.62
C VAL A 96 -2.28 -6.47 4.35
N SER A 97 -3.40 -6.28 3.63
CA SER A 97 -4.68 -5.96 4.25
C SER A 97 -5.12 -7.04 5.24
N SER A 98 -4.95 -8.31 4.87
CA SER A 98 -5.28 -9.44 5.76
C SER A 98 -4.38 -9.48 6.99
N LEU A 99 -3.09 -9.18 6.82
CA LEU A 99 -2.13 -9.13 7.93
C LEU A 99 -2.45 -7.98 8.89
N ILE A 100 -2.73 -6.78 8.37
CA ILE A 100 -3.09 -5.64 9.21
C ILE A 100 -4.38 -5.91 9.98
N ASP A 101 -5.39 -6.54 9.36
CA ASP A 101 -6.63 -6.92 10.05
C ASP A 101 -6.38 -7.89 11.21
N SER A 102 -5.52 -8.91 11.00
CA SER A 102 -5.11 -9.83 12.06
C SER A 102 -4.26 -9.18 13.16
N LEU A 103 -3.49 -8.13 12.83
CA LEU A 103 -2.56 -7.44 13.72
C LEU A 103 -3.13 -6.14 14.32
N ASP A 104 -4.32 -5.71 13.90
CA ASP A 104 -5.03 -4.52 14.39
C ASP A 104 -5.02 -4.37 15.92
N PRO A 105 -5.25 -5.42 16.74
CA PRO A 105 -5.21 -5.29 18.20
C PRO A 105 -3.80 -5.04 18.78
N LEU A 106 -2.73 -5.21 18.00
CA LEU A 106 -1.35 -5.01 18.43
C LEU A 106 -0.77 -3.65 18.03
N TYR A 107 -1.28 -3.04 16.97
CA TYR A 107 -0.86 -1.69 16.60
C TYR A 107 -1.36 -0.68 17.63
N GLY A 108 -0.45 0.14 18.16
CA GLY A 108 -0.83 1.36 18.87
C GLY A 108 -1.42 2.40 17.91
N ASP A 109 -2.05 3.44 18.45
CA ASP A 109 -2.49 4.60 17.67
C ASP A 109 -1.31 5.20 16.87
N GLY A 110 -1.29 4.95 15.56
CA GLY A 110 -0.32 5.53 14.62
C GLY A 110 0.82 4.62 14.13
N ASP A 111 0.98 3.40 14.63
CA ASP A 111 2.03 2.46 14.17
C ASP A 111 1.62 1.62 12.95
N ARG A 112 0.36 1.77 12.53
CA ARG A 112 -0.24 1.02 11.42
C ARG A 112 0.48 1.36 10.09
N PRO A 113 1.02 0.36 9.38
CA PRO A 113 1.68 0.60 8.11
C PRO A 113 0.67 1.04 7.03
N GLU A 114 1.08 2.01 6.21
CA GLU A 114 0.26 2.49 5.10
C GLU A 114 0.21 1.46 3.97
N ILE A 115 -1.00 1.12 3.50
CA ILE A 115 -1.19 0.30 2.30
C ILE A 115 -1.36 1.25 1.11
N PRO A 116 -0.40 1.33 0.17
CA PRO A 116 -0.58 2.15 -1.01
C PRO A 116 -1.73 1.58 -1.86
N SER A 117 -2.61 2.48 -2.30
CA SER A 117 -3.61 2.15 -3.33
C SER A 117 -2.91 1.72 -4.61
N ALA A 118 -3.59 0.91 -5.43
CA ALA A 118 -3.09 0.60 -6.78
C ALA A 118 -2.66 1.90 -7.46
N ASP A 119 -1.54 1.85 -8.20
CA ASP A 119 -1.22 2.93 -9.13
C ASP A 119 -2.27 2.86 -10.25
N GLY A 120 -3.42 3.47 -9.98
CA GLY A 120 -4.41 3.75 -10.98
C GLY A 120 -3.80 4.80 -11.89
N GLY A 121 -3.25 4.35 -13.03
CA GLY A 121 -3.20 5.19 -14.21
C GLY A 121 -4.54 5.93 -14.31
N GLY A 122 -4.47 7.26 -14.39
CA GLY A 122 -5.58 8.16 -14.09
C GLY A 122 -6.91 7.79 -14.75
N ALA A 123 -7.75 7.05 -14.03
CA ALA A 123 -9.13 6.82 -14.42
C ALA A 123 -10.05 7.81 -13.65
N ALA A 124 -9.79 9.13 -13.79
CA ALA A 124 -10.72 10.14 -13.28
C ALA A 124 -10.62 11.54 -13.91
N THR A 125 -9.65 11.85 -14.79
CA THR A 125 -9.52 13.22 -15.35
C THR A 125 -9.80 13.35 -16.85
N GLU A 126 -9.76 12.27 -17.64
CA GLU A 126 -9.93 12.40 -19.11
C GLU A 126 -11.39 12.34 -19.59
N SER A 127 -12.31 11.75 -18.80
CA SER A 127 -13.73 11.66 -19.15
C SER A 127 -14.53 12.97 -18.94
N ARG A 128 -13.91 14.04 -18.42
CA ARG A 128 -14.56 15.36 -18.27
C ARG A 128 -14.23 16.34 -19.40
N ARG A 129 -13.22 16.07 -20.25
CA ARG A 129 -12.85 16.97 -21.37
C ARG A 129 -13.56 16.68 -22.70
N ARG A 130 -14.37 15.61 -22.80
CA ARG A 130 -15.19 15.33 -23.99
C ARG A 130 -16.70 15.60 -23.80
N ARG A 131 -17.07 16.33 -22.75
CA ARG A 131 -18.45 16.75 -22.48
C ARG A 131 -18.49 18.24 -22.14
N GLY A 132 -18.11 19.06 -23.11
CA GLY A 132 -17.98 20.50 -22.91
C GLY A 132 -17.54 21.25 -24.16
N SER A 133 -18.09 20.91 -25.32
CA SER A 133 -18.05 21.77 -26.51
C SER A 133 -19.27 21.47 -27.39
N GLU A 134 -20.44 21.38 -26.77
CA GLU A 134 -21.69 21.54 -27.48
C GLU A 134 -22.41 22.72 -26.83
N SER A 135 -22.28 23.87 -27.48
CA SER A 135 -23.23 24.99 -27.52
C SER A 135 -22.49 26.32 -27.70
N LYS A 136 -22.44 26.82 -28.94
CA LYS A 136 -23.02 28.15 -29.14
C LYS A 136 -23.66 28.27 -30.53
N PRO A 137 -24.91 28.77 -30.61
CA PRO A 137 -25.72 28.76 -31.81
C PRO A 137 -25.37 29.92 -32.74
N GLU A 138 -25.68 29.69 -34.01
CA GLU A 138 -26.33 30.59 -34.96
C GLU A 138 -25.95 32.09 -34.91
N SER A 139 -25.22 32.53 -35.93
CA SER A 139 -25.19 33.94 -36.35
C SER A 139 -25.21 34.02 -37.87
N ARG A 140 -26.38 33.72 -38.44
CA ARG A 140 -26.73 34.10 -39.82
C ARG A 140 -27.83 35.16 -39.79
N ARG A 141 -27.44 36.42 -39.69
CA ARG A 141 -28.20 37.59 -40.17
C ARG A 141 -27.29 38.23 -41.21
N ARG A 142 -27.49 38.04 -42.52
CA ARG A 142 -28.46 38.68 -43.44
C ARG A 142 -28.64 40.19 -43.20
N GLY A 143 -28.20 40.97 -44.20
CA GLY A 143 -28.50 42.40 -44.44
C GLY A 143 -27.41 43.34 -43.93
N GLY A 144 -26.86 44.30 -44.67
CA GLY A 144 -27.09 44.83 -46.01
C GLY A 144 -26.44 46.21 -46.13
N ALA A 145 -26.07 46.58 -47.36
CA ALA A 145 -25.95 47.93 -47.96
C ALA A 145 -25.11 49.08 -47.33
N GLY A 146 -24.41 49.81 -48.22
CA GLY A 146 -24.09 51.24 -48.11
C GLY A 146 -22.61 51.54 -47.85
N ALA A 147 -21.82 51.95 -48.86
CA ALA A 147 -21.52 53.35 -49.23
C ALA A 147 -20.52 54.02 -48.26
N ALA A 148 -19.58 54.91 -48.59
CA ALA A 148 -18.97 55.51 -49.78
C ALA A 148 -17.84 56.43 -49.23
N GLY A 149 -16.91 56.88 -50.08
CA GLY A 149 -16.00 58.03 -49.82
C GLY A 149 -14.52 57.62 -49.71
N ALA A 150 -13.62 57.90 -50.66
CA ALA A 150 -13.14 59.18 -51.22
C ALA A 150 -12.05 59.85 -50.34
N ALA A 151 -10.83 59.92 -50.88
CA ALA A 151 -9.81 60.97 -50.72
C ALA A 151 -8.70 60.61 -51.74
N ALA A 152 -8.61 61.29 -52.89
CA ALA A 152 -8.02 62.61 -53.13
C ALA A 152 -6.50 62.60 -52.97
#